data_AF-A0A7K2QP86-F1
#
_entry.id   AF-A0A7K2QP86-F1
#
_cell.length_a   1.000
_cell.length_b   1.000
_cell.length_c   1.000
_cell.angle_alpha   90.00
_cell.angle_beta   90.00
_cell.angle_gamma   90.00
#
_symmetry.space_group_name_H-M   'P 1'
#
loop_
_entity.id
_entity.type
_entity.pdbx_description
1 polymer ?
#
loop_
_entity_poly.entity_id
_entity_poly.type
_entity_poly.pdbx_seq_one_letter_code
_entity_poly.pdbx_strand_id
1 'polypeptide(L)'
;DQSIYAFRGADINNILDFEGSFPGAAVRALTVGRRSGANLLAATRLLTTRMPVPRLPAAAVREHRGLTPVREGGLVEVFTYPTAGAELDNIADILRRAHLEDGVPWQDMAVLVRSAGRTLPAMRRALISAGVPAETDGTDTPLRHEPAT
;
A
#
# COMPACT_ATOMS: atom_id res chain seq x y z
N ASP A 1 -11.86 -2.92 3.62
CA ASP A 1 -10.60 -2.21 3.91
C ASP A 1 -9.70 -1.94 2.71
N GLN A 2 -9.67 -2.82 1.69
CA GLN A 2 -8.82 -2.61 0.50
C GLN A 2 -9.58 -2.09 -0.73
N SER A 3 -10.82 -1.62 -0.56
CA SER A 3 -11.54 -0.95 -1.65
C SER A 3 -11.02 0.47 -1.79
N ILE A 4 -9.93 0.62 -2.55
CA ILE A 4 -9.35 1.92 -2.89
C ILE A 4 -9.91 2.48 -4.21
N TYR A 5 -10.75 1.70 -4.91
CA TYR A 5 -11.33 2.03 -6.22
C TYR A 5 -12.79 2.51 -6.18
N ALA A 6 -13.31 2.97 -5.03
CA ALA A 6 -14.66 3.54 -4.96
C ALA A 6 -14.88 4.66 -6.00
N PHE A 7 -13.81 5.38 -6.37
CA PHE A 7 -13.83 6.42 -7.42
C PHE A 7 -13.97 5.89 -8.87
N ARG A 8 -13.82 4.58 -9.10
CA ARG A 8 -14.02 3.90 -10.39
C ARG A 8 -15.35 3.14 -10.48
N GLY A 9 -16.31 3.45 -9.60
CA GLY A 9 -17.62 2.81 -9.60
C GLY A 9 -17.62 1.38 -9.05
N ALA A 10 -16.57 0.98 -8.33
CA ALA A 10 -16.59 -0.26 -7.58
C ALA A 10 -17.66 -0.16 -6.48
N ASP A 11 -18.79 -0.82 -6.68
CA ASP A 11 -19.84 -0.86 -5.67
C ASP A 11 -19.44 -1.85 -4.59
N ILE A 12 -19.10 -1.32 -3.42
CA ILE A 12 -18.84 -2.12 -2.23
C ILE A 12 -20.05 -2.97 -1.84
N ASN A 13 -21.27 -2.60 -2.26
CA ASN A 13 -22.49 -3.34 -1.95
C ASN A 13 -22.49 -4.75 -2.55
N ASN A 14 -21.78 -5.01 -3.66
CA ASN A 14 -21.65 -6.35 -4.21
C ASN A 14 -21.06 -7.38 -3.23
N ILE A 15 -20.18 -6.94 -2.32
CA ILE A 15 -19.62 -7.81 -1.28
C ILE A 15 -20.39 -7.72 0.04
N LEU A 16 -21.05 -6.58 0.31
CA LEU A 16 -21.83 -6.38 1.53
C LEU A 16 -23.16 -7.14 1.49
N ASP A 17 -23.81 -7.19 0.33
CA ASP A 17 -25.11 -7.83 0.10
C ASP A 17 -24.97 -9.29 -0.35
N PHE A 18 -23.77 -9.85 -0.25
CA PHE A 18 -23.46 -11.19 -0.76
C PHE A 18 -24.35 -12.26 -0.12
N GLU A 19 -24.55 -12.22 1.20
CA GLU A 19 -25.41 -13.17 1.91
C GLU A 19 -26.89 -13.02 1.53
N GLY A 20 -27.33 -11.81 1.19
CA GLY A 20 -28.69 -11.55 0.69
C GLY A 20 -28.89 -12.02 -0.75
N SER A 21 -27.86 -11.86 -1.59
CA SER A 21 -27.87 -12.28 -3.00
C SER A 21 -27.71 -13.79 -3.16
N PHE A 22 -27.05 -14.45 -2.21
CA PHE A 22 -26.79 -15.89 -2.21
C PHE A 22 -27.19 -16.52 -0.87
N PRO A 23 -28.50 -16.73 -0.63
CA PRO A 23 -28.97 -17.37 0.59
C PRO A 23 -28.34 -18.76 0.79
N GLY A 24 -27.76 -18.99 1.97
CA GLY A 24 -27.10 -20.26 2.30
C GLY A 24 -25.61 -20.34 1.93
N ALA A 25 -25.02 -19.29 1.37
CA ALA A 25 -23.59 -19.25 1.10
C ALA A 25 -22.76 -19.20 2.40
N ALA A 26 -21.62 -19.88 2.41
CA ALA A 26 -20.70 -19.86 3.54
C ALA A 26 -19.70 -18.71 3.41
N VAL A 27 -19.76 -17.74 4.32
CA VAL A 27 -18.76 -16.65 4.41
C VAL A 27 -17.59 -17.10 5.29
N ARG A 28 -16.36 -16.88 4.83
CA ARG A 28 -15.13 -17.18 5.57
C ARG A 28 -14.14 -16.04 5.45
N ALA A 29 -13.70 -15.48 6.57
CA ALA A 29 -12.60 -14.53 6.59
C ALA A 29 -11.27 -15.28 6.49
N LEU A 30 -10.38 -14.81 5.61
CA LEU A 30 -9.00 -15.30 5.60
C LEU A 30 -8.22 -14.58 6.71
N THR A 31 -7.76 -15.34 7.69
CA THR A 31 -7.17 -14.81 8.93
C THR A 31 -5.66 -14.98 9.03
N VAL A 32 -4.99 -15.48 7.98
CA VAL A 32 -3.54 -15.77 8.02
C VAL A 32 -2.78 -14.88 7.04
N GLY A 33 -1.94 -14.01 7.59
CA GLY A 33 -1.06 -13.11 6.84
C GLY A 33 0.25 -13.82 6.46
N ARG A 34 0.49 -13.99 5.15
CA ARG A 34 1.66 -14.70 4.62
C ARG A 34 2.75 -13.80 4.02
N ARG A 35 2.43 -12.52 3.81
CA ARG A 35 3.32 -11.53 3.17
C ARG A 35 4.14 -10.74 4.18
N SER A 36 3.46 -10.10 5.13
CA SER A 36 4.06 -9.17 6.09
C SER A 36 4.45 -9.85 7.39
N GLY A 37 5.56 -9.41 7.98
CA GLY A 37 6.00 -9.84 9.31
C GLY A 37 5.10 -9.33 10.43
N ALA A 38 5.23 -9.95 11.61
CA ALA A 38 4.41 -9.67 12.80
C ALA A 38 4.38 -8.17 13.19
N ASN A 39 5.52 -7.49 13.17
CA ASN A 39 5.63 -6.08 13.58
C ASN A 39 4.89 -5.15 12.60
N LEU A 40 5.03 -5.39 11.30
CA LEU A 40 4.34 -4.61 10.26
C LEU A 40 2.82 -4.82 10.32
N LEU A 41 2.36 -6.06 10.57
CA LEU A 41 0.94 -6.34 10.77
C LEU A 41 0.39 -5.67 12.04
N ALA A 42 1.16 -5.67 13.13
CA ALA A 42 0.79 -4.96 14.36
C ALA A 42 0.61 -3.45 14.13
N ALA A 43 1.58 -2.81 13.44
CA ALA A 43 1.47 -1.39 13.09
C ALA A 43 0.23 -1.08 12.25
N THR A 44 -0.03 -1.90 11.22
CA THR A 44 -1.22 -1.75 10.36
C THR A 44 -2.53 -1.87 11.15
N ARG A 45 -2.59 -2.75 12.15
CA ARG A 45 -3.78 -2.90 13.02
C ARG A 45 -4.07 -1.65 13.85
N LEU A 46 -3.05 -0.98 14.37
CA LEU A 46 -3.22 0.25 15.14
C LEU A 46 -3.91 1.36 14.32
N LEU A 47 -3.64 1.41 13.01
CA LEU A 47 -4.28 2.34 12.09
C LEU A 47 -5.69 1.89 11.72
N THR A 48 -5.83 0.63 11.30
CA THR A 48 -7.09 0.10 10.77
C THR A 48 -8.21 0.05 11.81
N THR A 49 -7.90 -0.16 13.10
CA THR A 49 -8.91 -0.13 14.19
C THR A 49 -9.65 1.20 14.29
N ARG A 50 -9.04 2.31 13.85
CA ARG A 50 -9.64 3.65 13.84
C ARG A 50 -10.46 3.93 12.58
N MET A 51 -10.43 3.05 11.58
CA MET A 51 -11.16 3.23 10.33
C MET A 51 -12.56 2.61 10.43
N PRO A 52 -13.63 3.41 10.33
CA PRO A 52 -15.00 2.90 10.38
C PRO A 52 -15.33 2.06 9.14
N VAL A 53 -16.07 0.97 9.33
CA VAL A 53 -16.64 0.14 8.25
C VAL A 53 -18.13 -0.01 8.52
N PRO A 54 -18.94 1.02 8.21
CA PRO A 54 -20.28 1.16 8.76
C PRO A 54 -21.30 0.11 8.28
N ARG A 55 -20.98 -0.68 7.26
CA ARG A 55 -21.91 -1.62 6.61
C ARG A 55 -21.57 -3.10 6.81
N LEU A 56 -20.47 -3.43 7.50
CA LEU A 56 -20.12 -4.83 7.80
C LEU A 56 -20.36 -5.14 9.28
N PRO A 57 -20.76 -6.39 9.62
CA PRO A 57 -20.80 -6.83 11.01
C PRO A 57 -19.45 -6.61 11.69
N ALA A 58 -19.45 -5.89 12.82
CA ALA A 58 -18.21 -5.50 13.49
C ALA A 58 -17.34 -6.72 13.88
N ALA A 59 -17.94 -7.87 14.15
CA ALA A 59 -17.22 -9.11 14.43
C ALA A 59 -16.43 -9.62 13.20
N ALA A 60 -17.05 -9.66 12.02
CA ALA A 60 -16.39 -10.08 10.77
C ALA A 60 -15.27 -9.12 10.38
N VAL A 61 -15.45 -7.81 10.58
CA VAL A 61 -14.41 -6.81 10.36
C VAL A 61 -13.22 -7.02 11.31
N ARG A 62 -13.49 -7.29 12.59
CA ARG A 62 -12.43 -7.58 13.57
C ARG A 62 -11.68 -8.86 13.22
N GLU A 63 -12.37 -9.91 12.80
CA GLU A 63 -11.77 -11.16 12.38
C GLU A 63 -10.87 -10.97 11.14
N HIS A 64 -11.36 -10.25 10.12
CA HIS A 64 -10.59 -9.92 8.92
C HIS A 64 -9.33 -9.09 9.22
N ARG A 65 -9.42 -8.10 10.13
CA ARG A 65 -8.27 -7.28 10.56
C ARG A 65 -7.32 -8.04 11.51
N GLY A 66 -7.79 -9.14 12.08
CA GLY A 66 -7.08 -10.00 13.04
C GLY A 66 -6.07 -10.97 12.42
N LEU A 67 -5.34 -10.59 11.36
CA LEU A 67 -4.44 -11.50 10.63
C LEU A 67 -3.28 -12.10 11.45
N THR A 68 -3.29 -13.40 11.70
CA THR A 68 -2.16 -14.10 12.34
C THR A 68 -0.95 -14.12 11.40
N PRO A 69 0.21 -13.57 11.80
CA PRO A 69 1.44 -13.64 11.01
C PRO A 69 1.96 -15.08 10.95
N VAL A 70 2.53 -15.48 9.81
CA VAL A 70 3.39 -16.68 9.72
C VAL A 70 4.87 -16.32 9.55
N ARG A 71 5.17 -15.04 9.34
CA ARG A 71 6.53 -14.50 9.23
C ARG A 71 6.81 -13.63 10.45
N GLU A 72 7.99 -13.77 11.02
CA GLU A 72 8.45 -12.91 12.09
C GLU A 72 9.04 -11.60 11.56
N GLY A 73 9.17 -10.60 12.44
CA GLY A 73 9.86 -9.35 12.15
C GLY A 73 9.06 -8.34 11.33
N GLY A 74 9.78 -7.55 10.53
CA GLY A 74 9.31 -6.31 9.92
C GLY A 74 9.67 -5.08 10.77
N LEU A 75 9.87 -3.96 10.09
CA LEU A 75 10.21 -2.68 10.70
C LEU A 75 9.29 -1.60 10.15
N VAL A 76 8.90 -0.67 11.02
CA VAL A 76 8.15 0.53 10.64
C VAL A 76 8.83 1.70 11.30
N GLU A 77 9.31 2.63 10.49
CA GLU A 77 9.93 3.86 10.94
C GLU A 77 9.14 5.05 10.37
N VAL A 78 9.16 6.15 11.11
CA VAL A 78 8.49 7.39 10.72
C VAL A 78 9.51 8.50 10.81
N PHE A 79 9.71 9.18 9.69
CA PHE A 79 10.59 10.33 9.58
C PHE A 79 9.77 11.57 9.25
N THR A 80 10.14 12.70 9.84
CA THR A 80 9.55 14.01 9.55
C THR A 80 10.64 14.94 9.05
N TYR A 81 10.36 15.65 7.96
CA TYR A 81 11.32 16.53 7.33
C TYR A 81 10.80 17.97 7.29
N PRO A 82 11.69 18.97 7.41
CA PRO A 82 11.30 20.38 7.39
C PRO A 82 10.85 20.86 6.00
N THR A 83 11.25 20.15 4.93
CA THR A 83 10.90 20.49 3.55
C THR A 83 10.65 19.22 2.72
N ALA A 84 9.87 19.37 1.65
CA ALA A 84 9.67 18.28 0.69
C ALA A 84 10.98 17.88 -0.01
N GLY A 85 11.90 18.82 -0.26
CA GLY A 85 13.23 18.50 -0.81
C GLY A 85 14.03 17.59 0.12
N ALA A 86 14.09 17.93 1.41
CA ALA A 86 14.77 17.12 2.41
C ALA A 86 14.15 15.71 2.54
N GLU A 87 12.83 15.59 2.43
CA GLU A 87 12.15 14.29 2.36
C GLU A 87 12.62 13.46 1.16
N LEU A 88 12.64 14.05 -0.05
CA LEU A 88 13.07 13.35 -1.26
C LEU A 88 14.54 12.89 -1.18
N ASP A 89 15.43 13.76 -0.70
CA ASP A 89 16.86 13.45 -0.56
C ASP A 89 17.07 12.31 0.43
N ASN A 90 16.33 12.30 1.55
CA ASN A 90 16.42 11.22 2.53
C ASN A 90 15.84 9.90 2.01
N ILE A 91 14.73 9.93 1.27
CA ILE A 91 14.17 8.71 0.64
C ILE A 91 15.21 8.09 -0.31
N ALA A 92 15.88 8.92 -1.10
CA ALA A 92 16.95 8.44 -1.99
C ALA A 92 18.14 7.87 -1.21
N ASP A 93 18.55 8.52 -0.12
CA ASP A 93 19.64 8.03 0.73
C ASP A 93 19.29 6.69 1.40
N ILE A 94 18.07 6.53 1.91
CA ILE A 94 17.59 5.27 2.53
C ILE A 94 17.68 4.11 1.53
N LEU A 95 17.16 4.28 0.31
CA LEU A 95 17.21 3.25 -0.73
C LEU A 95 18.65 2.92 -1.12
N ARG A 96 19.49 3.94 -1.24
CA ARG A 96 20.89 3.80 -1.61
C ARG A 96 21.68 3.03 -0.55
N ARG A 97 21.49 3.35 0.74
CA ARG A 97 22.14 2.62 1.84
C ARG A 97 21.62 1.19 1.95
N ALA A 98 20.32 0.97 1.85
CA ALA A 98 19.76 -0.38 1.84
C ALA A 98 20.39 -1.24 0.73
N HIS A 99 20.66 -0.67 -0.45
CA HIS A 99 21.35 -1.40 -1.51
C HIS A 99 22.84 -1.61 -1.24
N LEU A 100 23.57 -0.55 -0.89
CA LEU A 100 25.03 -0.56 -0.82
C LEU A 100 25.57 -1.19 0.47
N GLU A 101 24.86 -1.00 1.58
CA GLU A 101 25.28 -1.42 2.92
C GLU A 101 24.61 -2.75 3.30
N ASP A 102 23.29 -2.87 3.06
CA ASP A 102 22.51 -4.05 3.45
C ASP A 102 22.32 -5.08 2.31
N GLY A 103 22.77 -4.76 1.10
CA GLY A 103 22.71 -5.67 -0.06
C GLY A 103 21.31 -5.90 -0.62
N VAL A 104 20.33 -5.05 -0.30
CA VAL A 104 18.95 -5.20 -0.77
C VAL A 104 18.88 -4.94 -2.27
N PRO A 105 18.39 -5.88 -3.10
CA PRO A 105 18.23 -5.66 -4.53
C PRO A 105 17.26 -4.50 -4.83
N TRP A 106 17.53 -3.70 -5.86
CA TRP A 106 16.65 -2.59 -6.26
C TRP A 106 15.20 -2.99 -6.48
N GLN A 107 14.99 -4.16 -7.09
CA GLN A 107 13.68 -4.74 -7.38
C GLN A 107 12.86 -5.13 -6.14
N ASP A 108 13.50 -5.24 -4.97
CA ASP A 108 12.84 -5.56 -3.70
C ASP A 108 12.44 -4.28 -2.93
N MET A 109 12.71 -3.10 -3.51
CA MET A 109 12.40 -1.80 -2.93
C MET A 109 11.35 -1.05 -3.74
N ALA A 110 10.46 -0.33 -3.05
CA ALA A 110 9.40 0.44 -3.69
C ALA A 110 9.12 1.75 -2.94
N VAL A 111 8.80 2.80 -3.68
CA VAL A 111 8.35 4.09 -3.14
C VAL A 111 6.91 4.33 -3.56
N LEU A 112 6.00 4.37 -2.57
CA LEU A 112 4.58 4.63 -2.80
C LEU A 112 4.28 6.11 -2.50
N VAL A 113 3.70 6.80 -3.49
CA VAL A 113 3.34 8.22 -3.35
C VAL A 113 1.83 8.42 -3.52
N ARG A 114 1.28 9.42 -2.84
CA ARG A 114 -0.16 9.70 -2.88
C ARG A 114 -0.61 10.29 -4.22
N SER A 115 0.18 11.20 -4.78
CA SER A 115 -0.14 11.91 -6.04
C SER A 115 1.00 11.75 -7.03
N ALA A 116 0.89 10.74 -7.88
CA ALA A 116 1.90 10.39 -8.87
C ALA A 116 2.32 11.60 -9.73
N GLY A 117 1.34 12.31 -10.33
CA GLY A 117 1.62 13.45 -11.21
C GLY A 117 2.33 14.63 -10.52
N ARG A 118 2.13 14.82 -9.21
CA ARG A 118 2.78 15.90 -8.45
C ARG A 118 4.16 15.50 -7.94
N THR A 119 4.30 14.29 -7.44
CA THR A 119 5.50 13.87 -6.68
C THR A 119 6.53 13.13 -7.54
N LEU A 120 6.10 12.34 -8.53
CA LEU A 120 7.03 11.50 -9.32
C LEU A 120 8.11 12.29 -10.06
N PRO A 121 7.84 13.46 -10.70
CA PRO A 121 8.89 14.18 -11.40
C PRO A 121 10.04 14.62 -10.47
N ALA A 122 9.72 15.08 -9.25
CA ALA A 122 10.71 15.49 -8.27
C ALA A 122 11.42 14.29 -7.65
N MET A 123 10.67 13.24 -7.32
CA MET A 123 11.23 11.97 -6.81
C MET A 123 12.23 11.35 -7.80
N ARG A 124 11.87 11.24 -9.08
CA ARG A 124 12.74 10.69 -10.13
C ARG A 124 14.06 11.47 -10.22
N ARG A 125 14.02 12.80 -10.14
CA ARG A 125 15.24 13.62 -10.14
C ARG A 125 16.11 13.34 -8.91
N ALA A 126 15.53 13.28 -7.72
CA ALA A 126 16.28 12.99 -6.49
C ALA A 126 16.95 11.61 -6.55
N LEU A 127 16.22 10.58 -7.00
CA LEU A 127 16.76 9.22 -7.16
C LEU A 127 17.91 9.17 -8.19
N ILE A 128 17.75 9.78 -9.36
CA ILE A 128 18.81 9.84 -10.38
C ILE A 128 20.06 10.55 -9.85
N SER A 129 19.88 11.71 -9.19
CA SER A 129 21.00 12.46 -8.60
C SER A 129 21.74 11.66 -7.53
N ALA A 130 21.06 10.77 -6.81
CA ALA A 130 21.64 9.87 -5.82
C ALA A 130 22.21 8.56 -6.42
N GLY A 131 22.11 8.34 -7.73
CA GLY A 131 22.53 7.10 -8.39
C GLY A 131 21.60 5.91 -8.13
N VAL A 132 20.35 6.16 -7.73
CA VAL A 132 19.34 5.12 -7.49
C VAL A 132 18.54 4.88 -8.78
N PRO A 133 18.57 3.67 -9.35
CA PRO A 133 17.77 3.34 -10.52
C PRO A 133 16.28 3.32 -10.14
N ALA A 134 15.44 3.93 -10.97
CA ALA A 134 14.01 3.99 -10.73
C ALA A 134 13.23 3.70 -12.02
N GLU A 135 12.48 2.61 -11.99
CA GLU A 135 11.41 2.36 -12.95
C GLU A 135 10.11 2.96 -12.40
N THR A 136 9.42 3.72 -13.23
CA THR A 136 8.11 4.26 -12.89
C THR A 136 7.09 3.44 -13.65
N ASP A 137 6.32 2.61 -12.96
CA ASP A 137 5.11 2.03 -13.54
C ASP A 137 4.27 3.20 -14.05
N GLY A 138 4.11 3.24 -15.37
CA GLY A 138 3.41 4.31 -16.06
C GLY A 138 2.06 4.52 -15.40
N THR A 139 1.74 5.79 -15.16
CA THR A 139 0.38 6.21 -14.87
C THR A 139 -0.57 5.44 -15.76
N ASP A 140 -1.56 4.78 -15.16
CA ASP A 140 -2.77 4.29 -15.80
C ASP A 140 -3.45 5.50 -16.45
N THR A 141 -2.91 5.90 -17.62
CA THR A 141 -3.48 6.90 -18.49
C THR A 141 -4.80 6.29 -18.92
N PRO A 142 -5.94 6.90 -18.58
CA PRO A 142 -7.22 6.36 -19.01
C PRO A 142 -7.18 6.17 -20.53
N LEU A 143 -7.44 4.96 -21.03
CA LEU A 143 -7.41 4.57 -22.45
C LEU A 143 -7.99 5.62 -23.42
N ARG A 144 -8.97 6.42 -22.98
CA ARG A 144 -9.55 7.54 -23.73
C ARG A 144 -8.56 8.67 -24.11
N HIS A 145 -7.36 8.69 -23.53
CA HIS A 145 -6.30 9.67 -23.80
C HIS A 145 -5.09 9.05 -24.50
N GLU A 146 -5.15 7.78 -24.90
CA GLU A 146 -4.15 7.22 -25.82
C GLU A 146 -4.47 7.73 -27.24
N PRO A 147 -3.54 8.45 -27.90
CA PRO A 147 -3.70 8.75 -29.31
C PRO A 147 -3.68 7.44 -30.09
N ALA A 148 -4.75 7.18 -30.84
CA ALA A 148 -4.84 6.01 -31.71
C ALA A 148 -3.62 6.01 -32.66
N THR A 149 -2.84 4.94 -32.58
CA THR A 149 -1.75 4.67 -33.52
C THR A 149 -2.18 3.55 -34.45
#